data_AF-A0A9X1IG96-F1
#
_entry.id   AF-A0A9X1IG96-F1
#
_cell.length_a   1.000
_cell.length_b   1.000
_cell.length_c   1.000
_cell.angle_alpha   90.00
_cell.angle_beta   90.00
_cell.angle_gamma   90.00
#
_symmetry.space_group_name_H-M   'P 1'
#
loop_
_entity.id
_entity.type
_entity.pdbx_description
1 polymer ?
#
loop_
_entity_poly.entity_id
_entity_poly.type
_entity_poly.pdbx_seq_one_letter_code
_entity_poly.pdbx_strand_id
1 'polypeptide(L)'
;MTAARPVPASASGGTAFGRRALLALPLLAAAPAMALPAELRFRVVREGSRIGTHRVLIGQAGGLLTARTEVDIAVRLLGVTVFRFTHRFSESWAGDRLRSAASRRDRNGSVTEMRAEAVEGAILVEGSDGRFRLPAEAAPLSWWDSRRLGGVLFATSTGRPMELRWTRSALPGGGTLWRATGEEESEGSYAADGTWIGWRTRAEDGSTVVYERA
;
A
#
# COMPACT_ATOMS: atom_id res chain seq x y z
N MET A 1 21.34 -70.43 -12.46
CA MET A 1 21.21 -71.68 -11.68
C MET A 1 22.46 -71.86 -10.85
N THR A 2 22.24 -72.17 -9.57
CA THR A 2 23.15 -72.89 -8.65
C THR A 2 24.25 -72.09 -7.94
N ALA A 3 24.10 -72.12 -6.61
CA ALA A 3 24.90 -71.52 -5.56
C ALA A 3 26.04 -72.43 -5.10
N ALA A 4 27.03 -71.88 -4.36
CA ALA A 4 27.43 -72.34 -3.03
C ALA A 4 28.69 -71.59 -2.51
N ARG A 5 28.67 -71.22 -1.23
CA ARG A 5 29.79 -70.66 -0.44
C ARG A 5 30.73 -71.79 0.05
N PRO A 6 31.93 -71.46 0.56
CA PRO A 6 32.11 -71.38 2.02
C PRO A 6 33.01 -70.21 2.53
N VAL A 7 33.09 -70.12 3.87
CA VAL A 7 33.67 -69.14 4.83
C VAL A 7 34.56 -69.97 5.82
N PRO A 8 35.38 -69.50 6.82
CA PRO A 8 35.97 -68.18 7.23
C PRO A 8 37.51 -68.20 7.51
N ALA A 9 38.12 -67.06 7.91
CA ALA A 9 38.76 -66.86 9.25
C ALA A 9 39.52 -65.50 9.39
N SER A 10 39.18 -64.77 10.46
CA SER A 10 39.95 -63.91 11.41
C SER A 10 41.30 -63.28 11.00
N ALA A 11 41.76 -62.10 11.44
CA ALA A 11 41.36 -61.01 12.35
C ALA A 11 42.31 -59.84 12.01
N SER A 12 42.00 -58.56 12.22
CA SER A 12 42.36 -57.76 13.42
C SER A 12 42.34 -56.30 12.94
N GLY A 13 41.60 -55.40 13.60
CA GLY A 13 42.20 -54.40 14.49
C GLY A 13 42.19 -53.01 13.84
N GLY A 14 41.70 -51.99 14.55
CA GLY A 14 41.96 -50.60 14.16
C GLY A 14 40.79 -49.62 14.25
N THR A 15 40.60 -49.10 15.46
CA THR A 15 40.31 -47.68 15.76
C THR A 15 39.04 -47.02 15.22
N ALA A 16 38.20 -46.68 16.20
CA ALA A 16 37.06 -45.78 16.18
C ALA A 16 37.28 -44.46 15.43
N PHE A 17 36.31 -44.10 14.58
CA PHE A 17 35.96 -42.70 14.32
C PHE A 17 34.44 -42.58 14.31
N GLY A 18 33.88 -42.12 15.43
CA GLY A 18 32.47 -41.78 15.53
C GLY A 18 32.14 -40.62 14.59
N ARG A 19 31.42 -40.91 13.50
CA ARG A 19 30.81 -39.90 12.64
C ARG A 19 29.62 -39.27 13.38
N ARG A 20 29.88 -38.23 14.16
CA ARG A 20 28.82 -37.31 14.61
C ARG A 20 28.43 -36.46 13.40
N ALA A 21 27.36 -36.86 12.72
CA ALA A 21 26.70 -36.02 11.73
C ALA A 21 26.06 -34.83 12.46
N LEU A 22 26.70 -33.66 12.37
CA LEU A 22 26.11 -32.39 12.79
C LEU A 22 25.03 -32.03 11.77
N LEU A 23 23.76 -32.21 12.15
CA LEU A 23 22.61 -31.64 11.47
C LEU A 23 22.69 -30.11 11.60
N ALA A 24 23.18 -29.44 10.56
CA ALA A 24 23.08 -27.99 10.45
C ALA A 24 21.61 -27.62 10.16
N LEU A 25 20.88 -27.21 11.19
CA LEU A 25 19.55 -26.62 11.03
C LEU A 25 19.70 -25.25 10.34
N PRO A 26 19.06 -24.99 9.19
CA PRO A 26 19.07 -23.66 8.61
C PRO A 26 18.32 -22.73 9.57
N LEU A 27 19.02 -21.73 10.09
CA LEU A 27 18.42 -20.64 10.85
C LEU A 27 17.55 -19.86 9.87
N LEU A 28 16.22 -20.06 9.92
CA LEU A 28 15.28 -19.20 9.20
C LEU A 28 15.37 -17.83 9.85
N ALA A 29 16.10 -16.90 9.22
CA ALA A 29 16.09 -15.51 9.64
C ALA A 29 14.68 -14.96 9.40
N ALA A 30 13.90 -14.80 10.47
CA ALA A 30 12.65 -14.07 10.40
C ALA A 30 12.98 -12.62 10.00
N ALA A 31 12.49 -12.18 8.84
CA ALA A 31 12.61 -10.80 8.44
C ALA A 31 11.92 -9.93 9.50
N PRO A 32 12.52 -8.81 9.94
CA PRO A 32 11.88 -7.92 10.90
C PRO A 32 10.55 -7.44 10.32
N ALA A 33 9.46 -7.68 11.03
CA ALA A 33 8.17 -7.09 10.71
C ALA A 33 8.30 -5.57 10.88
N MET A 34 8.34 -4.84 9.78
CA MET A 34 8.40 -3.38 9.82
C MET A 34 7.09 -2.84 10.39
N ALA A 35 7.17 -2.15 11.52
CA ALA A 35 6.00 -1.55 12.13
C ALA A 35 5.51 -0.39 11.26
N LEU A 36 4.24 -0.43 10.86
CA LEU A 36 3.63 0.67 10.15
C LEU A 36 3.60 1.92 11.06
N PRO A 37 3.82 3.11 10.51
CA PRO A 37 3.68 4.33 11.28
C PRO A 37 2.23 4.46 11.74
N ALA A 38 2.02 4.73 13.02
CA ALA A 38 0.67 4.96 13.56
C ALA A 38 -0.02 6.17 12.90
N GLU A 39 0.77 7.10 12.39
CA GLU A 39 0.28 8.30 11.75
C GLU A 39 1.22 8.83 10.66
N LEU A 40 0.62 9.31 9.57
CA LEU A 40 1.28 10.09 8.53
C LEU A 40 0.61 11.46 8.41
N ARG A 41 1.39 12.55 8.38
CA ARG A 41 0.90 13.92 8.20
C ARG A 41 1.64 14.62 7.08
N PHE A 42 0.90 15.39 6.28
CA PHE A 42 1.43 16.16 5.18
C PHE A 42 0.79 17.54 5.11
N ARG A 43 1.58 18.52 4.69
CA ARG A 43 1.09 19.81 4.20
C ARG A 43 0.82 19.66 2.71
N VAL A 44 -0.30 20.23 2.26
CA VAL A 44 -0.63 20.30 0.83
C VAL A 44 -0.20 21.67 0.34
N VAL A 45 0.69 21.68 -0.65
CA VAL A 45 1.29 22.88 -1.24
C VAL A 45 0.87 22.95 -2.71
N ARG A 46 0.46 24.13 -3.16
CA ARG A 46 0.11 24.40 -4.57
C ARG A 46 0.82 25.67 -5.01
N GLU A 47 1.59 25.58 -6.09
CA GLU A 47 2.44 26.69 -6.57
C GLU A 47 3.24 27.36 -5.45
N GLY A 48 3.87 26.55 -4.59
CA GLY A 48 4.69 27.00 -3.45
C GLY A 48 3.91 27.49 -2.23
N SER A 49 2.58 27.63 -2.31
CA SER A 49 1.74 28.09 -1.20
C SER A 49 1.05 26.94 -0.48
N ARG A 50 1.10 26.91 0.85
CA ARG A 50 0.34 25.92 1.65
C ARG A 50 -1.16 26.20 1.52
N ILE A 51 -1.91 25.19 1.09
CA ILE A 51 -3.36 25.25 0.89
C ILE A 51 -4.14 24.24 1.76
N GLY A 52 -3.46 23.33 2.44
CA GLY A 52 -4.18 22.28 3.17
C GLY A 52 -3.32 21.29 3.94
N THR A 53 -3.96 20.18 4.33
CA THR A 53 -3.37 19.05 5.03
C THR A 53 -3.90 17.73 4.51
N HIS A 54 -3.07 16.69 4.61
CA HIS A 54 -3.45 15.28 4.41
C HIS A 54 -2.93 14.49 5.60
N ARG A 55 -3.80 13.74 6.27
CA ARG A 55 -3.49 12.89 7.41
C ARG A 55 -3.92 11.46 7.12
N VAL A 56 -3.11 10.48 7.51
CA VAL A 56 -3.48 9.06 7.53
C VAL A 56 -3.24 8.51 8.93
N LEU A 57 -4.26 7.95 9.54
CA LEU A 57 -4.19 7.26 10.83
C LEU A 57 -4.25 5.76 10.59
N ILE A 58 -3.24 5.04 11.06
CA ILE A 58 -3.11 3.61 10.83
C ILE A 58 -3.18 2.91 12.18
N GLY A 59 -4.11 1.96 12.29
CA GLY A 59 -4.30 1.14 13.47
C GLY A 59 -4.33 -0.34 13.10
N GLN A 60 -3.94 -1.19 14.03
CA GLN A 60 -4.04 -2.64 13.87
C GLN A 60 -4.55 -3.28 15.15
N ALA A 61 -5.67 -4.00 15.06
CA ALA A 61 -6.30 -4.67 16.20
C ALA A 61 -7.02 -5.93 15.72
N GLY A 62 -6.90 -7.04 16.47
CA GLY A 62 -7.63 -8.28 16.17
C GLY A 62 -7.34 -8.86 14.78
N GLY A 63 -6.12 -8.67 14.23
CA GLY A 63 -5.76 -9.11 12.89
C GLY A 63 -6.30 -8.23 11.74
N LEU A 64 -7.00 -7.15 12.06
CA LEU A 64 -7.47 -6.15 11.11
C LEU A 64 -6.56 -4.92 11.15
N LEU A 65 -6.14 -4.47 9.97
CA LEU A 65 -5.52 -3.16 9.77
C LEU A 65 -6.61 -2.17 9.34
N THR A 66 -6.64 -1.01 9.96
CA THR A 66 -7.53 0.09 9.58
C THR A 66 -6.71 1.31 9.22
N ALA A 67 -6.99 1.93 8.08
CA ALA A 67 -6.44 3.23 7.74
C ALA A 67 -7.58 4.26 7.59
N ARG A 68 -7.39 5.44 8.16
CA ARG A 68 -8.31 6.57 8.03
C ARG A 68 -7.57 7.77 7.46
N THR A 69 -7.98 8.19 6.27
CA THR A 69 -7.42 9.32 5.55
C THR A 69 -8.33 10.54 5.66
N GLU A 70 -7.73 11.68 5.99
CA GLU A 70 -8.40 12.97 6.10
C GLU A 70 -7.63 14.01 5.27
N VAL A 71 -8.28 14.57 4.26
CA VAL A 71 -7.74 15.66 3.45
C VAL A 71 -8.60 16.90 3.62
N ASP A 72 -7.95 18.03 3.87
CA ASP A 72 -8.59 19.34 4.05
C ASP A 72 -7.82 20.38 3.25
N ILE A 73 -8.48 20.99 2.28
CA ILE A 73 -7.90 22.02 1.41
C ILE A 73 -8.80 23.25 1.42
N ALA A 74 -8.19 24.42 1.59
CA ALA A 74 -8.82 25.73 1.47
C ALA A 74 -7.90 26.69 0.72
N VAL A 75 -8.32 27.13 -0.47
CA VAL A 75 -7.58 28.15 -1.23
C VAL A 75 -8.19 29.51 -0.91
N ARG A 76 -7.34 30.47 -0.55
CA ARG A 76 -7.73 31.83 -0.21
C ARG A 76 -7.18 32.83 -1.21
N LEU A 77 -8.00 33.79 -1.60
CA LEU A 77 -7.61 34.95 -2.39
C LEU A 77 -8.01 36.21 -1.61
N LEU A 78 -7.06 37.10 -1.35
CA LEU A 78 -7.28 38.34 -0.60
C LEU A 78 -8.03 38.12 0.74
N GLY A 79 -7.72 37.03 1.45
CA GLY A 79 -8.34 36.68 2.73
C GLY A 79 -9.67 35.91 2.63
N VAL A 80 -10.29 35.83 1.45
CA VAL A 80 -11.57 35.11 1.23
C VAL A 80 -11.31 33.70 0.72
N THR A 81 -12.03 32.70 1.26
CA THR A 81 -11.93 31.31 0.78
C THR A 81 -12.72 31.15 -0.53
N VAL A 82 -12.02 30.92 -1.63
CA VAL A 82 -12.62 30.77 -2.97
C VAL A 82 -12.79 29.29 -3.38
N PHE A 83 -12.15 28.38 -2.66
CA PHE A 83 -12.28 26.94 -2.87
C PHE A 83 -12.13 26.18 -1.54
N ARG A 84 -12.99 25.20 -1.33
CA ARG A 84 -12.95 24.26 -0.21
C ARG A 84 -13.09 22.83 -0.73
N PHE A 85 -12.22 21.96 -0.24
CA PHE A 85 -12.30 20.53 -0.48
C PHE A 85 -12.03 19.79 0.82
N THR A 86 -12.88 18.81 1.12
CA THR A 86 -12.61 17.82 2.17
C THR A 86 -12.80 16.41 1.62
N HIS A 87 -11.98 15.49 2.09
CA HIS A 87 -12.13 14.07 1.82
C HIS A 87 -11.91 13.30 3.12
N ARG A 88 -12.87 12.44 3.45
CA ARG A 88 -12.78 11.50 4.58
C ARG A 88 -12.89 10.11 4.00
N PHE A 89 -11.87 9.30 4.22
CA PHE A 89 -11.79 7.96 3.67
C PHE A 89 -11.37 7.00 4.78
N SER A 90 -12.02 5.84 4.86
CA SER A 90 -11.65 4.77 5.78
C SER A 90 -11.62 3.45 5.04
N GLU A 91 -10.63 2.63 5.36
CA GLU A 91 -10.45 1.31 4.79
C GLU A 91 -10.04 0.31 5.87
N SER A 92 -10.48 -0.93 5.71
CA SER A 92 -10.16 -2.04 6.59
C SER A 92 -9.62 -3.23 5.80
N TRP A 93 -8.61 -3.88 6.37
CA TRP A 93 -7.80 -4.89 5.69
C TRP A 93 -7.59 -6.09 6.60
N ALA A 94 -7.70 -7.28 6.03
CA ALA A 94 -7.30 -8.54 6.67
C ALA A 94 -6.14 -9.14 5.86
N GLY A 95 -4.92 -9.00 6.38
CA GLY A 95 -3.71 -9.29 5.61
C GLY A 95 -3.65 -8.42 4.36
N ASP A 96 -3.63 -9.04 3.18
CA ASP A 96 -3.56 -8.36 1.89
C ASP A 96 -4.91 -8.14 1.19
N ARG A 97 -6.00 -8.53 1.85
CA ARG A 97 -7.34 -8.42 1.28
C ARG A 97 -8.12 -7.27 1.89
N LEU A 98 -8.59 -6.37 1.03
CA LEU A 98 -9.53 -5.33 1.42
C LEU A 98 -10.80 -6.00 1.97
N ARG A 99 -11.28 -5.52 3.11
CA ARG A 99 -12.53 -5.98 3.73
C ARG A 99 -13.65 -5.00 3.46
N SER A 100 -13.40 -3.72 3.71
CA SER A 100 -14.33 -2.64 3.40
C SER A 100 -13.60 -1.32 3.19
N ALA A 101 -14.23 -0.41 2.45
CA ALA A 101 -13.85 0.98 2.39
C ALA A 101 -15.08 1.89 2.30
N ALA A 102 -14.95 3.13 2.77
CA ALA A 102 -15.98 4.14 2.64
C ALA A 102 -15.35 5.52 2.47
N SER A 103 -15.98 6.37 1.67
CA SER A 103 -15.54 7.73 1.43
C SER A 103 -16.68 8.72 1.47
N ARG A 104 -16.36 9.93 1.93
CA ARG A 104 -17.16 11.14 1.78
C ARG A 104 -16.26 12.27 1.32
N ARG A 105 -16.48 12.74 0.10
CA ARG A 105 -15.81 13.88 -0.52
C ARG A 105 -16.79 15.05 -0.58
N ASP A 106 -16.33 16.24 -0.22
CA ASP A 106 -17.08 17.48 -0.36
C ASP A 106 -16.20 18.50 -1.10
N ARG A 107 -16.66 18.95 -2.27
CA ARG A 107 -16.01 20.00 -3.06
C ARG A 107 -16.98 21.17 -3.20
N ASN A 108 -16.69 22.27 -2.51
CA ASN A 108 -17.55 23.46 -2.48
C ASN A 108 -19.03 23.16 -2.16
N GLY A 109 -19.31 22.22 -1.24
CA GLY A 109 -20.67 21.82 -0.87
C GLY A 109 -21.27 20.72 -1.77
N SER A 110 -20.62 20.37 -2.88
CA SER A 110 -21.01 19.22 -3.70
C SER A 110 -20.43 17.94 -3.10
N VAL A 111 -21.30 17.07 -2.60
CA VAL A 111 -20.92 15.86 -1.87
C VAL A 111 -20.95 14.64 -2.79
N THR A 112 -19.92 13.80 -2.69
CA THR A 112 -19.83 12.48 -3.33
C THR A 112 -19.45 11.45 -2.29
N GLU A 113 -20.06 10.27 -2.36
CA GLU A 113 -19.78 9.15 -1.46
C GLU A 113 -19.46 7.87 -2.26
N MET A 114 -18.65 7.00 -1.65
CA MET A 114 -18.34 5.67 -2.16
C MET A 114 -18.29 4.66 -1.02
N ARG A 115 -18.72 3.43 -1.28
CA ARG A 115 -18.57 2.27 -0.39
C ARG A 115 -17.99 1.10 -1.17
N ALA A 116 -17.13 0.32 -0.54
CA ALA A 116 -16.60 -0.93 -1.06
C ALA A 116 -16.71 -2.02 0.01
N GLU A 117 -17.14 -3.22 -0.37
CA GLU A 117 -17.29 -4.35 0.54
C GLU A 117 -16.77 -5.65 -0.11
N ALA A 118 -16.03 -6.43 0.66
CA ALA A 118 -15.56 -7.72 0.22
C ALA A 118 -16.69 -8.75 0.25
N VAL A 119 -16.87 -9.44 -0.87
CA VAL A 119 -17.79 -10.58 -1.01
C VAL A 119 -17.02 -11.81 -1.50
N GLU A 120 -17.71 -12.93 -1.69
CA GLU A 120 -17.08 -14.12 -2.26
C GLU A 120 -16.47 -13.83 -3.64
N GLY A 121 -15.15 -14.03 -3.74
CA GLY A 121 -14.36 -13.84 -4.97
C GLY A 121 -14.24 -12.42 -5.52
N ALA A 122 -14.72 -11.38 -4.82
CA ALA A 122 -14.76 -10.02 -5.38
C ALA A 122 -14.81 -8.91 -4.31
N ILE A 123 -14.61 -7.68 -4.76
CA ILE A 123 -14.99 -6.44 -4.06
C ILE A 123 -16.18 -5.82 -4.80
N LEU A 124 -17.29 -5.55 -4.11
CA LEU A 124 -18.39 -4.75 -4.63
C LEU A 124 -18.13 -3.30 -4.27
N VAL A 125 -18.17 -2.41 -5.26
CA VAL A 125 -17.97 -0.97 -5.08
C VAL A 125 -19.19 -0.22 -5.58
N GLU A 126 -19.73 0.68 -4.76
CA GLU A 126 -20.83 1.58 -5.11
C GLU A 126 -20.38 3.02 -4.89
N GLY A 127 -20.48 3.87 -5.91
CA GLY A 127 -20.19 5.30 -5.80
C GLY A 127 -20.92 6.11 -6.86
N SER A 128 -20.53 7.38 -7.03
CA SER A 128 -21.19 8.28 -8.00
C SER A 128 -21.15 7.80 -9.45
N ASP A 129 -20.13 7.01 -9.79
CA ASP A 129 -19.91 6.56 -11.17
C ASP A 129 -20.60 5.21 -11.44
N GLY A 130 -21.37 4.71 -10.46
CA GLY A 130 -22.16 3.49 -10.57
C GLY A 130 -21.73 2.40 -9.61
N ARG A 131 -22.05 1.16 -9.99
CA ARG A 131 -21.75 -0.05 -9.22
C ARG A 131 -20.78 -0.91 -10.01
N PHE A 132 -19.74 -1.38 -9.34
CA PHE A 132 -18.69 -2.20 -9.93
C PHE A 132 -18.49 -3.47 -9.13
N ARG A 133 -18.24 -4.57 -9.83
CA ARG A 133 -17.78 -5.83 -9.25
C ARG A 133 -16.34 -6.05 -9.69
N LEU A 134 -15.41 -5.89 -8.77
CA LEU A 134 -13.97 -5.96 -9.02
C LEU A 134 -13.37 -7.28 -8.53
N PRO A 135 -12.21 -7.70 -9.05
CA PRO A 135 -11.46 -8.84 -8.52
C PRO A 135 -11.22 -8.73 -7.00
N ALA A 136 -11.03 -9.86 -6.33
CA ALA A 136 -10.85 -9.91 -4.88
C ALA A 136 -9.58 -9.18 -4.38
N GLU A 137 -8.63 -8.98 -5.29
CA GLU A 137 -7.34 -8.32 -5.08
C GLU A 137 -7.43 -6.80 -5.30
N ALA A 138 -8.58 -6.28 -5.75
CA ALA A 138 -8.75 -4.87 -6.02
C ALA A 138 -8.59 -4.02 -4.75
N ALA A 139 -7.92 -2.88 -4.89
CA ALA A 139 -7.58 -1.98 -3.79
C ALA A 139 -7.98 -0.53 -4.12
N PRO A 140 -8.32 0.29 -3.11
CA PRO A 140 -8.38 1.73 -3.32
C PRO A 140 -7.00 2.28 -3.70
N LEU A 141 -6.96 3.36 -4.49
CA LEU A 141 -5.72 4.13 -4.69
C LEU A 141 -5.37 4.93 -3.40
N SER A 142 -4.94 4.20 -2.37
CA SER A 142 -4.49 4.74 -1.09
C SER A 142 -2.98 4.93 -1.10
N TRP A 143 -2.51 6.17 -1.05
CA TRP A 143 -1.09 6.50 -1.23
C TRP A 143 -0.18 6.07 -0.08
N TRP A 144 -0.73 5.68 1.08
CA TRP A 144 0.08 5.27 2.21
C TRP A 144 0.65 3.85 2.07
N ASP A 145 0.02 2.98 1.26
CA ASP A 145 0.44 1.59 1.07
C ASP A 145 0.98 1.35 -0.34
N SER A 146 2.28 1.58 -0.53
CA SER A 146 2.91 1.41 -1.84
C SER A 146 2.81 -0.01 -2.40
N ARG A 147 2.58 -1.03 -1.55
CA ARG A 147 2.49 -2.43 -1.96
C ARG A 147 1.29 -2.69 -2.88
N ARG A 148 0.27 -1.82 -2.84
CA ARG A 148 -0.93 -1.91 -3.67
C ARG A 148 -0.75 -1.27 -5.04
N LEU A 149 0.24 -0.37 -5.18
CA LEU A 149 0.51 0.29 -6.45
C LEU A 149 0.94 -0.74 -7.50
N GLY A 150 0.45 -0.56 -8.73
CA GLY A 150 0.64 -1.54 -9.81
C GLY A 150 -0.38 -2.68 -9.85
N GLY A 151 -1.27 -2.80 -8.85
CA GLY A 151 -2.38 -3.75 -8.86
C GLY A 151 -3.63 -3.23 -9.57
N VAL A 152 -4.74 -3.94 -9.39
CA VAL A 152 -6.08 -3.47 -9.81
C VAL A 152 -6.55 -2.42 -8.81
N LEU A 153 -6.70 -1.18 -9.26
CA LEU A 153 -7.02 -0.04 -8.41
C LEU A 153 -8.38 0.56 -8.75
N PHE A 154 -9.04 1.16 -7.75
CA PHE A 154 -10.22 1.99 -7.95
C PHE A 154 -10.10 3.34 -7.25
N ALA A 155 -10.78 4.34 -7.80
CA ALA A 155 -10.79 5.71 -7.29
C ALA A 155 -11.47 5.79 -5.92
N THR A 156 -10.82 6.43 -4.96
CA THR A 156 -11.32 6.56 -3.58
C THR A 156 -12.55 7.46 -3.46
N SER A 157 -12.78 8.34 -4.42
CA SER A 157 -13.94 9.26 -4.44
C SER A 157 -15.17 8.66 -5.12
N THR A 158 -15.00 7.95 -6.24
CA THR A 158 -16.13 7.53 -7.08
C THR A 158 -16.30 6.02 -7.19
N GLY A 159 -15.30 5.25 -6.77
CA GLY A 159 -15.30 3.79 -6.88
C GLY A 159 -14.97 3.25 -8.27
N ARG A 160 -14.75 4.14 -9.25
CA ARG A 160 -14.44 3.78 -10.63
C ARG A 160 -13.10 3.01 -10.71
N PRO A 161 -13.03 1.89 -11.45
CA PRO A 161 -11.77 1.23 -11.78
C PRO A 161 -10.81 2.16 -12.52
N MET A 162 -9.53 2.10 -12.18
CA MET A 162 -8.52 2.99 -12.74
C MET A 162 -7.58 2.27 -13.69
N GLU A 163 -7.28 2.92 -14.81
CA GLU A 163 -6.29 2.46 -15.78
C GLU A 163 -5.00 3.28 -15.65
N LEU A 164 -4.14 2.86 -14.71
CA LEU A 164 -2.86 3.50 -14.44
C LEU A 164 -1.70 2.62 -14.86
N ARG A 165 -0.71 3.21 -15.54
CA ARG A 165 0.57 2.59 -15.84
C ARG A 165 1.61 3.07 -14.83
N TRP A 166 2.21 2.11 -14.13
CA TRP A 166 3.18 2.38 -13.08
C TRP A 166 4.61 2.07 -13.52
N THR A 167 5.52 2.97 -13.17
CA THR A 167 6.97 2.72 -13.20
C THR A 167 7.55 3.00 -11.83
N ARG A 168 8.68 2.34 -11.52
CA ARG A 168 9.41 2.53 -10.27
C ARG A 168 10.90 2.78 -10.54
N SER A 169 11.50 3.67 -9.76
CA SER A 169 12.94 3.91 -9.76
C SER A 169 13.47 4.07 -8.34
N ALA A 170 14.74 3.75 -8.12
CA ALA A 170 15.37 3.94 -6.83
C ALA A 170 15.52 5.43 -6.47
N LEU A 171 15.39 5.74 -5.18
CA LEU A 171 15.76 7.02 -4.57
C LEU A 171 17.01 6.84 -3.68
N PRO A 172 17.74 7.92 -3.38
CA PRO A 172 18.77 7.90 -2.35
C PRO A 172 18.27 7.31 -1.03
N GLY A 173 19.17 6.69 -0.26
CA GLY A 173 18.82 6.09 1.03
C GLY A 173 17.96 4.81 0.94
N GLY A 174 17.89 4.18 -0.23
CA GLY A 174 17.13 2.95 -0.45
C GLY A 174 15.63 3.16 -0.67
N GLY A 175 15.18 4.40 -0.81
CA GLY A 175 13.78 4.73 -1.11
C GLY A 175 13.37 4.34 -2.53
N THR A 176 12.09 4.53 -2.82
CA THR A 176 11.50 4.27 -4.14
C THR A 176 10.64 5.44 -4.60
N LEU A 177 10.78 5.82 -5.86
CA LEU A 177 9.87 6.71 -6.57
C LEU A 177 8.94 5.88 -7.45
N TRP A 178 7.64 6.00 -7.22
CA TRP A 178 6.59 5.48 -8.09
C TRP A 178 6.09 6.60 -9.00
N ARG A 179 5.87 6.31 -10.28
CA ARG A 179 5.24 7.23 -11.22
C ARG A 179 4.06 6.55 -11.91
N ALA A 180 2.89 7.17 -11.81
CA ALA A 180 1.68 6.82 -12.55
C ALA A 180 1.52 7.70 -13.78
N THR A 181 1.03 7.09 -14.86
CA THR A 181 0.58 7.75 -16.09
C THR A 181 -0.73 7.09 -16.55
N GLY A 182 -1.48 7.74 -17.44
CA GLY A 182 -2.77 7.25 -17.93
C GLY A 182 -3.87 8.24 -17.57
N GLU A 183 -4.85 7.79 -16.79
CA GLU A 183 -5.97 8.64 -16.34
C GLU A 183 -5.52 9.76 -15.38
N GLU A 184 -4.45 9.54 -14.61
CA GLU A 184 -3.82 10.56 -13.77
C GLU A 184 -2.29 10.47 -13.91
N GLU A 185 -1.63 11.62 -13.95
CA GLU A 185 -0.18 11.73 -13.84
C GLU A 185 0.23 12.12 -12.42
N SER A 186 0.99 11.26 -11.77
CA SER A 186 1.43 11.49 -10.40
C SER A 186 2.74 10.78 -10.06
N GLU A 187 3.41 11.29 -9.04
CA GLU A 187 4.66 10.74 -8.51
C GLU A 187 4.56 10.57 -6.99
N GLY A 188 4.85 9.38 -6.49
CA GLY A 188 4.85 9.05 -5.06
C GLY A 188 6.24 8.64 -4.59
N SER A 189 6.74 9.28 -3.53
CA SER A 189 8.04 8.96 -2.93
C SER A 189 7.88 8.18 -1.63
N TYR A 190 8.67 7.14 -1.46
CA TYR A 190 8.64 6.23 -0.31
C TYR A 190 10.04 5.98 0.24
N ALA A 191 10.15 5.84 1.56
CA ALA A 191 11.37 5.45 2.25
C ALA A 191 11.72 3.99 1.98
N ALA A 192 12.91 3.56 2.41
CA ALA A 192 13.38 2.18 2.25
C ALA A 192 12.45 1.14 2.92
N ASP A 193 11.73 1.55 3.96
CA ASP A 193 10.74 0.74 4.67
C ASP A 193 9.34 0.76 4.04
N GLY A 194 9.16 1.48 2.93
CA GLY A 194 7.86 1.70 2.30
C GLY A 194 7.02 2.81 2.94
N THR A 195 7.53 3.53 3.95
CA THR A 195 6.84 4.68 4.53
C THR A 195 6.65 5.76 3.46
N TRP A 196 5.41 6.22 3.29
CA TRP A 196 5.09 7.31 2.36
C TRP A 196 5.73 8.64 2.81
N ILE A 197 6.54 9.25 1.93
CA ILE A 197 7.29 10.49 2.17
C ILE A 197 6.66 11.69 1.45
N GLY A 198 6.05 11.49 0.28
CA GLY A 198 5.46 12.61 -0.44
C GLY A 198 4.75 12.20 -1.72
N TRP A 199 4.00 13.14 -2.26
CA TRP A 199 3.25 12.96 -3.50
C TRP A 199 3.28 14.23 -4.33
N ARG A 200 3.32 14.09 -5.65
CA ARG A 200 3.22 15.19 -6.60
C ARG A 200 2.19 14.82 -7.66
N THR A 201 1.27 15.73 -7.94
CA THR A 201 0.25 15.57 -8.98
C THR A 201 -0.08 16.92 -9.62
N ARG A 202 -0.88 16.91 -10.68
CA ARG A 202 -1.40 18.11 -11.34
C ARG A 202 -2.87 18.31 -10.99
N ALA A 203 -3.25 19.54 -10.66
CA ALA A 203 -4.66 19.91 -10.55
C ALA A 203 -5.31 20.04 -11.94
N GLU A 204 -6.64 20.13 -11.97
CA GLU A 204 -7.45 20.29 -13.19
C GLU A 204 -7.04 21.50 -14.04
N ASP A 205 -6.54 22.58 -13.41
CA ASP A 205 -6.05 23.78 -14.09
C ASP A 205 -4.55 23.74 -14.45
N GLY A 206 -3.92 22.57 -14.34
CA GLY A 206 -2.52 22.35 -14.69
C GLY A 206 -1.51 22.79 -13.62
N SER A 207 -1.93 23.42 -12.53
CA SER A 207 -1.01 23.75 -11.42
C SER A 207 -0.45 22.51 -10.73
N THR A 208 0.78 22.62 -10.20
CA THR A 208 1.40 21.53 -9.43
C THR A 208 0.89 21.54 -7.99
N VAL A 209 0.50 20.36 -7.50
CA VAL A 209 0.19 20.10 -6.10
C VAL A 209 1.20 19.11 -5.53
N VAL A 210 1.79 19.46 -4.39
CA VAL A 210 2.78 18.65 -3.68
C VAL A 210 2.30 18.38 -2.26
N TYR A 211 2.51 17.14 -1.80
CA TYR A 211 2.27 16.70 -0.43
C TYR A 211 3.63 16.47 0.22
N GLU A 212 3.94 17.28 1.22
CA GLU A 212 5.22 17.29 1.92
C GLU A 212 5.02 16.89 3.38
N ARG A 213 5.92 16.09 3.97
CA ARG A 213 5.82 15.71 5.40
C ARG A 213 5.68 16.94 6.30
N ALA A 214 4.72 16.89 7.22
CA ALA A 214 4.40 18.00 8.10
C ALA A 214 5.25 18.03 9.37
#